data_AF-D5QG48-F1
#
_entry.id   AF-D5QG48-F1
#
_cell.length_a   1.000
_cell.length_b   1.000
_cell.length_c   1.000
_cell.angle_alpha   90.00
_cell.angle_beta   90.00
_cell.angle_gamma   90.00
#
_symmetry.space_group_name_H-M   'P 1'
#
loop_
_entity.id
_entity.type
_entity.pdbx_description
1 polymer ?
#
loop_
_entity_poly.entity_id
_entity_poly.type
_entity_poly.pdbx_seq_one_letter_code
_entity_poly.pdbx_strand_id
1 'polypeptide(L)' 'APGGFGAFVMMHLARTGLLDRVRFRPMALPDRFIDHNTQTAQYHEAGLDAQAIVDTALGALGRSPSQQMA' A
#
# COMPACT_ATOMS: atom_id res chain seq x y z
N ALA A 1 -3.06 -5.02 -9.19
CA ALA A 1 -4.39 -5.28 -9.78
C ALA A 1 -5.11 -3.96 -10.13
N PRO A 2 -5.18 -3.58 -11.41
CA PRO A 2 -6.09 -2.52 -11.88
C PRO A 2 -7.54 -2.88 -11.52
N GLY A 3 -8.31 -1.93 -10.98
CA GLY A 3 -9.74 -2.13 -10.68
C GLY A 3 -10.09 -2.86 -9.37
N GLY A 4 -9.12 -3.08 -8.47
CA GLY A 4 -9.40 -3.65 -7.14
C GLY A 4 -10.06 -2.67 -6.15
N PHE A 5 -10.15 -3.07 -4.87
CA PHE A 5 -10.74 -2.26 -3.79
C PHE A 5 -10.22 -0.81 -3.74
N GLY A 6 -8.90 -0.63 -3.83
CA GLY A 6 -8.28 0.70 -3.82
C GLY A 6 -8.76 1.61 -4.96
N ALA A 7 -9.12 1.05 -6.12
CA ALA A 7 -9.67 1.82 -7.23
C ALA A 7 -11.09 2.33 -6.94
N PHE A 8 -11.94 1.51 -6.30
CA PHE A 8 -13.27 1.95 -5.87
C PHE A 8 -13.19 3.04 -4.79
N VAL A 9 -12.29 2.88 -3.82
CA VAL A 9 -12.06 3.91 -2.79
C VAL A 9 -11.57 5.21 -3.44
N MET A 10 -10.59 5.13 -4.35
CA MET A 10 -10.09 6.30 -5.07
C MET A 10 -11.20 7.00 -5.87
N MET A 11 -12.04 6.25 -6.57
CA MET A 11 -13.18 6.81 -7.30
C MET A 11 -14.16 7.53 -6.36
N HIS A 12 -14.45 6.96 -5.19
CA HIS A 12 -15.29 7.62 -4.19
C HIS A 12 -14.63 8.90 -3.65
N LEU A 13 -13.35 8.84 -3.27
CA LEU A 13 -12.60 9.99 -2.76
C LEU A 13 -12.55 11.13 -3.79
N ALA A 14 -12.33 10.81 -5.08
CA ALA A 14 -12.31 11.80 -6.16
C ALA A 14 -13.69 12.44 -6.38
N ARG A 15 -14.77 11.64 -6.40
CA ARG A 15 -16.15 12.14 -6.62
C ARG A 15 -16.67 12.99 -5.48
N THR A 16 -16.19 12.78 -4.27
CA THR A 16 -16.63 13.50 -3.05
C THR A 16 -15.71 14.67 -2.69
N GLY A 17 -14.65 14.92 -3.45
CA GLY A 17 -13.65 15.96 -3.15
C GLY A 17 -12.78 15.66 -1.92
N LEU A 18 -12.84 14.44 -1.40
CA LEU A 18 -12.02 14.02 -0.25
C LEU A 18 -10.57 13.72 -0.64
N LEU A 19 -10.31 13.41 -1.91
CA LEU A 19 -8.97 13.07 -2.40
C LEU A 19 -7.96 14.21 -2.16
N ASP A 20 -8.39 15.46 -2.27
CA ASP A 20 -7.56 16.64 -2.06
C ASP A 20 -7.11 16.83 -0.60
N ARG A 21 -7.75 16.11 0.33
CA ARG A 21 -7.58 16.29 1.78
C ARG A 21 -6.76 15.17 2.43
N VAL A 22 -6.43 14.12 1.70
CA VAL A 22 -5.77 12.92 2.25
C VAL A 22 -4.49 12.58 1.50
N ARG A 23 -3.64 11.78 2.12
CA ARG A 23 -2.52 11.10 1.45
C ARG A 23 -2.97 9.68 1.17
N PHE A 24 -3.25 9.36 -0.10
CA PHE A 24 -3.75 8.05 -0.50
C PHE A 24 -2.67 7.24 -1.23
N ARG A 25 -2.29 6.08 -0.68
CA ARG A 25 -1.31 5.14 -1.25
C ARG A 25 -1.87 3.71 -1.20
N PRO A 26 -2.70 3.30 -2.18
CA PRO A 26 -3.27 1.96 -2.19
C PRO A 26 -2.17 0.95 -2.44
N MET A 27 -2.15 -0.13 -1.67
CA MET A 27 -1.24 -1.26 -1.82
C MET A 27 -2.04 -2.45 -2.34
N ALA A 28 -1.51 -3.16 -3.32
CA ALA A 28 -2.18 -4.30 -3.95
C ALA A 28 -1.14 -5.26 -4.54
N LEU A 29 -1.57 -6.49 -4.85
CA LEU A 29 -0.72 -7.44 -5.54
C LEU A 29 -0.20 -6.84 -6.87
N PRO A 30 1.11 -7.06 -7.17
CA PRO A 30 1.71 -6.55 -8.39
C PRO A 30 1.12 -7.27 -9.61
N ASP A 31 1.21 -6.62 -10.77
CA ASP A 31 0.73 -7.18 -12.02
C ASP A 31 1.76 -8.15 -12.63
N ARG A 32 2.10 -9.18 -11.86
CA ARG A 32 3.03 -10.25 -12.23
C ARG A 32 2.71 -11.50 -11.41
N PHE A 33 3.15 -12.65 -11.89
CA PHE A 33 3.12 -13.86 -11.06
C PHE A 33 4.09 -13.74 -9.88
N ILE A 34 3.71 -14.38 -8.78
CA ILE A 34 4.52 -14.60 -7.58
C ILE A 34 4.69 -16.10 -7.47
N ASP A 35 5.93 -16.55 -7.32
CA ASP A 35 6.23 -17.98 -7.27
C ASP A 35 5.64 -18.63 -6.02
N HIS A 36 5.39 -19.93 -6.10
CA HIS A 36 4.85 -20.68 -4.98
C HIS A 36 5.83 -20.65 -3.80
N ASN A 37 5.34 -20.23 -2.63
CA ASN A 37 6.10 -20.19 -1.40
C ASN A 37 5.13 -20.20 -0.22
N THR A 38 5.65 -20.12 1.01
CA THR A 38 4.84 -19.79 2.18
C THR A 38 4.11 -18.47 1.98
N GLN A 39 2.89 -18.37 2.49
CA GLN A 39 2.05 -17.17 2.38
C GLN A 39 2.78 -15.91 2.86
N THR A 40 3.53 -16.01 3.97
CA THR A 40 4.34 -14.91 4.53
C THR A 40 5.41 -14.44 3.55
N ALA A 41 6.17 -15.36 2.94
CA ALA A 41 7.19 -15.02 1.96
C ALA A 41 6.59 -14.36 0.72
N GLN A 42 5.44 -14.85 0.24
CA GLN A 42 4.73 -14.27 -0.90
C GLN A 42 4.23 -12.84 -0.60
N TYR A 43 3.71 -12.58 0.60
CA TYR A 43 3.30 -11.22 0.98
C TYR A 43 4.47 -10.26 1.17
N HIS A 44 5.58 -10.74 1.73
CA HIS A 44 6.81 -9.96 1.81
C HIS A 44 7.33 -9.62 0.41
N GLU A 45 7.37 -10.58 -0.51
CA GLU A 45 7.76 -10.35 -1.91
C GLU A 45 6.81 -9.38 -2.64
N ALA A 46 5.51 -9.44 -2.34
CA ALA A 46 4.52 -8.49 -2.86
C ALA A 46 4.63 -7.09 -2.24
N GLY A 47 5.41 -6.90 -1.18
CA GLY A 47 5.46 -5.65 -0.40
C GLY A 47 4.15 -5.36 0.31
N LEU A 48 3.46 -6.39 0.80
CA LEU A 48 2.14 -6.30 1.45
C LEU A 48 2.18 -6.80 2.90
N ASP A 49 3.36 -6.85 3.50
CA ASP A 49 3.53 -7.17 4.92
C ASP A 49 3.43 -5.92 5.82
N ALA A 50 3.50 -6.14 7.13
CA ALA A 50 3.37 -5.07 8.12
C ALA A 50 4.44 -3.98 7.97
N GLN A 51 5.69 -4.35 7.67
CA GLN A 51 6.78 -3.39 7.53
C GLN A 51 6.56 -2.51 6.31
N ALA A 52 6.22 -3.12 5.16
CA ALA A 52 5.92 -2.38 3.94
C ALA A 52 4.72 -1.44 4.08
N ILE A 53 3.69 -1.84 4.85
CA ILE A 53 2.54 -0.97 5.16
C ILE A 53 2.99 0.24 5.97
N VAL A 54 3.78 0.04 7.02
CA VAL A 54 4.31 1.12 7.87
C VAL A 54 5.16 2.08 7.04
N ASP A 55 6.07 1.55 6.23
CA ASP A 55 6.97 2.35 5.40
C ASP A 55 6.20 3.16 4.36
N THR A 56 5.18 2.56 3.74
CA THR A 56 4.29 3.24 2.79
C THR A 56 3.51 4.36 3.49
N ALA A 57 2.98 4.12 4.68
CA ALA A 57 2.22 5.12 5.45
C ALA A 57 3.11 6.28 5.91
N LEU A 58 4.29 6.01 6.45
CA LEU A 58 5.25 7.03 6.87
C LEU A 58 5.76 7.84 5.67
N GLY A 59 6.12 7.17 4.59
CA GLY A 59 6.52 7.81 3.33
C GLY A 59 5.42 8.71 2.76
N ALA A 60 4.14 8.30 2.85
CA ALA A 60 3.01 9.14 2.43
C ALA A 60 2.89 10.44 3.25
N LEU A 61 3.34 10.42 4.51
CA LEU A 61 3.39 11.58 5.41
C LEU A 61 4.69 12.39 5.27
N GLY A 62 5.59 12.03 4.35
CA GLY A 62 6.90 12.68 4.20
C GLY A 62 7.83 12.43 5.38
N ARG A 63 7.55 11.40 6.19
CA ARG A 63 8.43 10.97 7.27
C ARG A 63 9.39 9.95 6.67
N SER A 64 10.68 10.11 6.96
CA SER A 64 11.59 8.98 6.81
C SER A 64 11.04 7.86 7.69
N PRO A 65 11.13 6.58 7.29
CA PRO A 65 10.98 5.49 8.24
C PRO A 65 12.08 5.71 9.26
N SER A 66 11.76 6.43 10.32
CA SER A 66 12.68 6.78 11.39
C SER A 66 13.21 5.45 11.87
N GLN A 67 14.53 5.27 11.74
CA GLN A 67 15.31 4.19 12.35
C GLN A 67 14.53 3.65 13.53
N GLN A 68 14.06 2.42 13.36
CA GLN A 68 13.29 1.71 14.38
C GLN A 68 13.99 1.93 15.72
N MET A 69 13.25 2.46 16.69
CA MET A 69 13.72 2.51 18.07
C MET A 69 14.18 1.10 18.43
N ALA A 70 15.40 1.04 18.96
CA ALA A 70 15.98 -0.13 19.59
C ALA A 70 15.00 -0.81 20.57
#